data_AF-A0ABC9ILP0-F1
#
_entry.id   AF-A0ABC9ILP0-F1
#
_cell.length_a   1.000
_cell.length_b   1.000
_cell.length_c   1.000
_cell.angle_alpha   90.00
_cell.angle_beta   90.00
_cell.angle_gamma   90.00
#
_symmetry.space_group_name_H-M   'P 1'
#
loop_
_entity.id
_entity.type
_entity.pdbx_description
1 polymer ?
#
loop_
_entity_poly.entity_id
_entity_poly.type
_entity_poly.pdbx_seq_one_letter_code
_entity_poly.pdbx_strand_id
1 'polypeptide(L)' 'MARPHADTLHFSDAARQLKELRVQHRGRPFRGFFAFDPQRQAVLLCGGDKTGDKRFYQRMLPIAAMEFSHYLATRR' A
#
# COMPACT_ATOMS: atom_id res chain seq x y z
N MET A 1 -12.13 11.87 16.53
CA MET A 1 -10.82 11.43 17.05
C MET A 1 -9.85 11.31 15.87
N ALA A 2 -8.84 12.17 15.80
CA ALA A 2 -7.87 12.17 14.72
C ALA A 2 -6.96 10.93 14.81
N ARG A 3 -6.68 10.28 13.68
CA ARG A 3 -5.73 9.17 13.58
C ARG A 3 -4.39 9.71 13.07
N PRO A 4 -3.44 10.09 13.95
CA PRO A 4 -2.17 10.72 13.55
C PRO A 4 -1.27 9.81 12.68
N HIS A 5 -1.58 8.51 12.58
CA HIS A 5 -0.77 7.54 11.85
C HIS A 5 -1.50 6.80 10.73
N ALA A 6 -2.80 7.04 10.52
CA ALA A 6 -3.60 6.35 9.50
C ALA A 6 -4.53 7.34 8.80
N ASP A 7 -4.32 7.50 7.50
CA ASP A 7 -5.10 8.39 6.63
C ASP A 7 -5.90 7.56 5.62
N THR A 8 -7.07 8.05 5.20
CA THR A 8 -7.92 7.36 4.22
C THR A 8 -7.51 7.82 2.82
N LEU A 9 -6.78 6.98 2.09
CA LEU A 9 -6.36 7.26 0.73
C LEU A 9 -7.57 7.14 -0.23
N HIS A 10 -8.22 8.27 -0.52
CA HIS A 10 -9.30 8.38 -1.50
C HIS A 10 -8.74 8.35 -2.95
N PHE A 11 -8.35 7.17 -3.45
CA PHE A 11 -7.83 7.05 -4.82
C PHE A 11 -8.66 6.14 -5.73
N SER A 12 -9.19 5.01 -5.26
CA SER A 12 -10.10 4.13 -6.03
C SER A 12 -10.72 3.03 -5.15
N ASP A 13 -11.85 2.44 -5.56
CA ASP A 13 -12.45 1.31 -4.83
C ASP A 13 -11.51 0.10 -4.75
N ALA A 14 -10.67 -0.11 -5.78
CA ALA A 14 -9.66 -1.17 -5.80
C ALA A 14 -8.57 -0.97 -4.72
N ALA A 15 -8.22 0.28 -4.39
CA ALA A 15 -7.24 0.59 -3.36
C ALA A 15 -7.78 0.47 -1.92
N ARG A 16 -9.09 0.25 -1.72
CA ARG A 16 -9.72 0.18 -0.37
C ARG A 16 -9.21 -0.98 0.48
N GLN A 17 -8.73 -2.05 -0.15
CA GLN A 17 -8.19 -3.22 0.54
C GLN A 17 -6.70 -3.06 0.89
N LEU A 18 -6.03 -2.09 0.28
CA LEU A 18 -4.61 -1.83 0.51
C LEU A 18 -4.39 -1.13 1.85
N LYS A 19 -3.29 -1.48 2.48
CA LYS A 19 -2.77 -0.94 3.73
C LYS A 19 -1.33 -0.50 3.52
N GLU A 20 -0.88 0.44 4.34
CA GLU A 20 0.46 1.02 4.27
C GLU A 20 1.27 0.64 5.51
N LEU A 21 2.46 0.09 5.30
CA LEU A 21 3.53 -0.01 6.28
C LEU A 21 4.38 1.26 6.20
N ARG A 22 4.48 1.97 7.32
CA ARG A 22 5.32 3.17 7.44
C ARG A 22 6.61 2.83 8.15
N VAL A 23 7.70 2.76 7.40
CA VAL A 23 9.04 2.48 7.94
C VAL A 23 9.89 3.75 7.87
N GLN A 24 10.58 4.06 8.95
CA GLN A 24 11.54 5.15 8.99
C GLN A 24 12.95 4.54 9.14
N HIS A 25 13.83 4.77 8.18
CA HIS A 25 15.18 4.25 8.22
C HIS A 25 16.19 5.32 7.82
N ARG A 26 17.13 5.66 8.72
CA ARG A 26 18.18 6.67 8.49
C ARG A 26 17.65 8.00 7.93
N GLY A 27 16.55 8.50 8.48
CA GLY A 27 15.92 9.75 8.01
C GLY A 27 15.06 9.61 6.75
N ARG A 28 15.05 8.45 6.09
CA ARG A 28 14.28 8.19 4.86
C ARG A 28 12.97 7.45 5.17
N PRO A 29 11.81 8.04 4.82
CA PRO A 29 10.52 7.37 4.97
C PRO A 29 10.28 6.34 3.87
N PHE A 30 10.44 5.06 4.18
CA PHE A 30 10.01 3.96 3.33
C PHE A 30 8.54 3.65 3.56
N ARG A 31 7.82 3.35 2.48
CA ARG A 31 6.41 2.96 2.49
C ARG A 31 6.22 1.66 1.74
N GLY A 32 5.74 0.63 2.42
CA GLY A 32 5.34 -0.63 1.81
C GLY A 32 3.83 -0.72 1.74
N PHE A 33 3.29 -1.28 0.66
CA PHE A 33 1.87 -1.54 0.52
C PHE A 33 1.61 -3.04 0.68
N PHE A 34 0.52 -3.37 1.37
CA PHE A 34 0.12 -4.75 1.60
C PHE A 34 -1.40 -4.86 1.68
N ALA A 35 -1.92 -6.07 1.50
CA ALA A 35 -3.33 -6.38 1.70
C ALA A 35 -3.47 -7.73 2.41
N PHE A 36 -4.66 -7.99 2.97
CA PHE A 36 -5.00 -9.32 3.45
C PHE A 36 -5.81 -10.04 2.38
N ASP A 37 -5.44 -11.27 2.09
CA ASP A 37 -6.23 -12.13 1.21
C ASP A 37 -7.46 -12.73 1.93
N PRO A 38 -8.35 -13.46 1.23
CA PRO A 38 -9.52 -14.08 1.86
C PRO A 38 -9.18 -15.09 2.98
N GLN A 39 -7.97 -15.66 2.96
CA GLN A 39 -7.46 -16.55 4.00
C GLN A 39 -6.80 -15.78 5.16
N ARG A 40 -6.90 -14.44 5.15
CA ARG A 40 -6.33 -13.52 6.14
C ARG A 40 -4.80 -13.58 6.20
N GLN A 41 -4.14 -13.98 5.12
CA GLN A 41 -2.69 -13.90 4.98
C GLN A 41 -2.29 -12.50 4.50
N ALA A 42 -1.27 -11.93 5.12
CA ALA A 42 -0.71 -10.65 4.69
C ALA A 42 0.13 -10.86 3.42
N VAL A 43 -0.25 -10.17 2.35
CA VAL A 43 0.45 -10.17 1.07
C VAL A 43 1.17 -8.85 0.94
N LEU A 44 2.51 -8.87 1.00
CA LEU A 44 3.33 -7.71 0.69
C LEU A 44 3.35 -7.51 -0.82
N LEU A 45 3.07 -6.29 -1.24
CA LEU A 45 2.99 -5.86 -2.63
C LEU A 45 4.25 -5.00 -2.91
N CYS A 46 4.10 -3.91 -3.64
CA CYS A 46 5.19 -2.97 -3.85
C CYS A 46 5.46 -2.06 -2.63
N GLY A 47 6.67 -1.49 -2.61
CA GLY A 47 7.10 -0.51 -1.63
C GLY A 47 8.25 0.32 -2.14
N GLY A 48 8.49 1.48 -1.54
CA GLY A 48 9.54 2.38 -1.99
C GLY A 48 9.88 3.49 -1.00
N ASP A 49 10.94 4.23 -1.31
CA ASP A 49 11.33 5.43 -0.58
C ASP A 49 10.45 6.62 -1.01
N LYS A 50 9.77 7.25 -0.05
CA LYS A 50 8.91 8.41 -0.26
C LYS A 50 9.68 9.74 -0.20
N THR A 51 10.97 9.74 0.18
CA THR A 51 11.76 10.96 0.43
C THR A 51 11.58 11.99 -0.69
N GLY A 52 10.96 13.14 -0.36
CA GLY A 52 10.73 14.24 -1.31
C GLY A 52 9.73 13.98 -2.44
N ASP A 53 9.19 12.76 -2.58
CA ASP A 53 8.31 12.41 -3.69
C ASP A 53 6.84 12.71 -3.38
N LYS A 54 6.33 13.79 -3.97
CA LYS A 54 4.92 14.22 -3.87
C LYS A 54 3.97 13.33 -4.68
N ARG A 55 4.46 12.66 -5.73
CA ARG A 55 3.66 11.77 -6.62
C ARG A 55 3.78 10.30 -6.23
N PHE A 56 4.45 10.00 -5.11
CA PHE A 56 4.67 8.64 -4.63
C PHE A 56 3.38 7.81 -4.60
N TYR A 57 2.34 8.29 -3.89
CA TYR A 57 1.07 7.56 -3.77
C TYR A 57 0.33 7.43 -5.10
N GLN A 58 0.37 8.46 -5.94
CA GLN A 58 -0.24 8.43 -7.27
C GLN A 58 0.36 7.33 -8.16
N ARG A 59 1.65 7.04 -8.01
CA ARG A 59 2.34 5.98 -8.76
C ARG A 59 2.21 4.61 -8.12
N MET A 60 2.37 4.53 -6.80
CA MET A 60 2.48 3.24 -6.10
C MET A 60 1.13 2.58 -5.86
N LEU A 61 0.06 3.35 -5.59
CA LEU A 61 -1.26 2.76 -5.31
C LEU A 61 -1.83 1.96 -6.50
N PRO A 62 -1.79 2.45 -7.75
CA PRO A 62 -2.23 1.65 -8.91
C PRO A 62 -1.42 0.37 -9.08
N ILE A 63 -0.10 0.42 -8.85
CA ILE A 63 0.79 -0.75 -8.94
C ILE A 63 0.40 -1.79 -7.89
N ALA A 64 0.28 -1.39 -6.62
CA ALA A 64 -0.14 -2.29 -5.55
C ALA A 64 -1.53 -2.88 -5.80
N ALA A 65 -2.49 -2.10 -6.30
CA ALA A 65 -3.83 -2.59 -6.62
C ALA A 65 -3.82 -3.64 -7.74
N MET A 66 -3.00 -3.42 -8.77
CA MET A 66 -2.79 -4.37 -9.87
C MET A 66 -2.12 -5.65 -9.38
N GLU A 67 -1.05 -5.55 -8.58
CA GLU A 67 -0.35 -6.70 -7.98
C GLU A 67 -1.29 -7.55 -7.13
N PHE A 68 -2.14 -6.91 -6.32
CA PHE A 68 -3.09 -7.63 -5.48
C PHE A 68 -4.19 -8.31 -6.30
N SER A 69 -4.72 -7.63 -7.32
CA SER A 69 -5.71 -8.23 -8.23
C SER A 69 -5.13 -9.45 -8.96
N HIS A 70 -3.88 -9.35 -9.41
CA HIS A 70 -3.16 -10.46 -10.03
C HIS A 70 -2.96 -11.61 -9.04
N TYR A 71 -2.50 -11.32 -7.81
CA TYR A 71 -2.36 -12.31 -6.74
C TYR A 71 -3.67 -13.08 -6.49
N LEU A 72 -4.80 -12.39 -6.40
CA LEU A 72 -6.11 -13.01 -6.18
C LEU A 72 -6.55 -13.88 -7.37
N ALA A 73 -6.20 -13.49 -8.60
CA ALA A 73 -6.51 -14.27 -9.79
C ALA A 73 -5.68 -15.56 -9.88
N THR A 74 -4.42 -15.54 -9.43
CA THR A 74 -3.53 -16.72 -9.44
C THR A 74 -3.85 -17.72 -8.34
N ARG A 75 -4.36 -17.28 -7.18
CA ARG A 75 -4.64 -18.13 -6.01
C ARG A 75 -6.05 -18.75 -6.00
N ARG A 76 -6.54 -19.15 -7.17
CA ARG A 76 -7.85 -19.82 -7.33
C ARG A 76 -7.83 -21.26 -6.83
#